data_AF-A0A452YHL1-F1
#
_entry.id   AF-A0A452YHL1-F1
#
_cell.length_a   1.000
_cell.length_b   1.000
_cell.length_c   1.000
_cell.angle_alpha   90.00
_cell.angle_beta   90.00
_cell.angle_gamma   90.00
#
_symmetry.space_group_name_H-M   'P 1'
#
loop_
_entity.id
_entity.type
_entity.pdbx_description
1 polymer ?
#
loop_
_entity_poly.entity_id
_entity_poly.type
_entity_poly.pdbx_seq_one_letter_code
_entity_poly.pdbx_strand_id
1 'polypeptide(L)'
;RHLVLFLKEHGIEKYNDVCAAYVDKMNKVLSEDFRVYLEALESLKLDIGVSTDVIGYDANVVDLIPRGREQLRNHRFMFSLGERSNILKEIDQPGLVPCISEANSLKYPYEVIFRSLQKLLMDTASSEYVNIHLFNLSTIMVLMVPVKQNFQDLLQ
;
A
#
# COMPACT_ATOMS: atom_id res chain seq x y z
N ARG A 1 11.22 26.26 8.36
CA ARG A 1 10.80 27.19 7.27
C ARG A 1 11.74 28.40 7.13
N HIS A 2 11.86 29.28 8.14
CA HIS A 2 12.69 30.50 8.03
C HIS A 2 14.17 30.25 7.69
N LEU A 3 14.78 29.23 8.29
CA LEU A 3 16.17 28.84 7.99
C LEU A 3 16.38 28.44 6.53
N VAL A 4 15.44 27.68 5.94
CA VAL A 4 15.51 27.22 4.54
C VAL A 4 15.44 28.39 3.57
N LEU A 5 14.54 29.34 3.83
CA LEU A 5 14.41 30.55 3.03
C LEU A 5 15.67 31.43 3.12
N PHE A 6 16.23 31.58 4.33
CA PHE A 6 17.48 32.30 4.54
C PHE A 6 18.65 31.68 3.76
N LEU A 7 18.82 30.35 3.85
CA LEU A 7 19.87 29.63 3.12
C LEU A 7 19.69 29.72 1.61
N LYS A 8 18.44 29.72 1.11
CA LYS A 8 18.15 29.90 -0.32
C LYS A 8 18.65 31.25 -0.84
N GLU A 9 18.55 32.30 -0.03
CA GLU A 9 18.96 33.66 -0.41
C GLU A 9 20.46 33.92 -0.17
N HIS A 10 21.04 33.37 0.90
CA HIS A 10 22.37 33.75 1.38
C HIS A 10 23.45 32.67 1.23
N GLY A 11 23.09 31.43 0.86
CA GLY A 11 24.04 30.31 0.83
C GLY A 11 23.52 29.09 0.06
N ILE A 12 23.50 29.21 -1.28
CA ILE A 12 22.92 28.20 -2.17
C ILE A 12 23.58 26.81 -2.06
N GLU A 13 24.88 26.74 -1.77
CA GLU A 13 25.58 25.46 -1.56
C GLU A 13 25.02 24.72 -0.34
N LYS A 14 24.88 25.41 0.79
CA LYS A 14 24.32 24.84 2.02
C LYS A 14 22.83 24.54 1.91
N TYR A 15 22.11 25.35 1.13
CA TYR A 15 20.74 25.04 0.78
C TYR A 15 20.64 23.71 0.03
N ASN A 16 21.48 23.46 -0.98
CA ASN A 16 21.49 22.21 -1.73
C ASN A 16 21.86 20.99 -0.86
N ASP A 17 22.86 21.13 0.03
CA ASP A 17 23.22 20.10 1.01
C ASP A 17 22.02 19.71 1.88
N VAL A 18 21.27 20.70 2.37
CA VAL A 18 20.08 20.48 3.20
C VAL A 18 18.94 19.83 2.40
N CYS A 19 18.75 20.23 1.14
CA CYS A 19 17.77 19.60 0.24
C CYS A 19 18.09 18.12 0.01
N ALA A 20 19.35 17.81 -0.30
CA ALA A 20 19.80 16.43 -0.51
C ALA A 20 19.61 15.59 0.76
N ALA A 21 20.02 16.13 1.92
CA ALA A 21 19.83 15.44 3.20
C ALA A 21 18.36 15.20 3.54
N TYR A 22 17.46 16.14 3.21
CA TYR A 22 16.01 15.97 3.37
C TYR A 22 15.49 14.83 2.50
N VAL A 23 15.83 14.83 1.21
CA VAL A 23 15.42 13.79 0.26
C VAL A 23 15.89 12.41 0.73
N ASP A 24 17.16 12.29 1.12
CA ASP A 24 17.72 11.03 1.61
C ASP A 24 17.03 10.55 2.89
N LYS A 25 16.69 11.47 3.79
CA LYS A 25 16.02 11.12 5.04
C LYS A 25 14.57 10.71 4.79
N MET A 26 13.83 11.47 4.00
CA MET A 26 12.42 11.19 3.71
C MET A 26 12.26 9.91 2.88
N ASN A 27 13.14 9.66 1.91
CA ASN A 27 13.15 8.40 1.18
C ASN A 27 13.29 7.20 2.12
N LYS A 28 14.19 7.26 3.10
CA LYS A 28 14.37 6.18 4.09
C LYS A 28 13.16 6.01 5.00
N VAL A 29 12.64 7.11 5.53
CA VAL A 29 11.49 7.08 6.46
C VAL A 29 10.25 6.55 5.74
N LEU A 30 9.90 7.13 4.61
CA LEU A 30 8.70 6.73 3.86
C LEU A 30 8.81 5.29 3.36
N SER A 31 9.99 4.85 2.89
CA SER A 31 10.15 3.46 2.45
C SER A 31 9.92 2.47 3.57
N GLU A 32 10.44 2.73 4.77
CA GLU A 32 10.23 1.86 5.93
C GLU A 32 8.77 1.89 6.41
N ASP A 33 8.16 3.07 6.48
CA ASP A 33 6.76 3.21 6.87
C ASP A 33 5.83 2.47 5.90
N PHE A 34 6.05 2.60 4.58
CA PHE A 34 5.28 1.88 3.57
C PHE A 34 5.50 0.37 3.63
N ARG A 35 6.74 -0.09 3.85
CA ARG A 35 7.06 -1.51 3.98
C ARG A 35 6.29 -2.13 5.16
N VAL A 36 6.40 -1.52 6.33
CA VAL A 36 5.69 -1.98 7.55
C VAL A 36 4.18 -1.96 7.35
N TYR A 37 3.67 -0.89 6.73
CA TYR A 37 2.23 -0.79 6.46
C TYR A 37 1.73 -1.86 5.50
N LEU A 38 2.50 -2.16 4.45
CA LEU A 38 2.13 -3.17 3.46
C LEU A 38 2.15 -4.58 4.04
N GLU A 39 3.19 -4.93 4.81
CA GLU A 39 3.26 -6.21 5.53
C GLU A 39 2.05 -6.40 6.46
N ALA A 40 1.67 -5.35 7.18
CA ALA A 40 0.49 -5.38 8.05
C ALA A 40 -0.83 -5.45 7.25
N LEU A 41 -0.90 -4.84 6.07
CA LEU A 41 -2.07 -4.94 5.19
C LEU A 41 -2.21 -6.33 4.55
N GLU A 42 -1.10 -6.98 4.19
CA GLU A 42 -1.10 -8.34 3.67
C GLU A 42 -1.61 -9.35 4.70
N SER A 43 -1.28 -9.14 5.97
CA SER A 43 -1.80 -9.94 7.09
C SER A 43 -3.34 -9.90 7.17
N LEU A 44 -3.98 -8.82 6.69
CA LEU A 44 -5.43 -8.61 6.71
C LEU A 44 -6.16 -9.12 5.47
N LYS A 45 -5.43 -9.66 4.48
CA LYS A 45 -6.01 -10.18 3.26
C LYS A 45 -6.93 -11.38 3.53
N LEU A 46 -8.16 -11.28 3.02
CA LEU A 46 -9.06 -12.42 2.93
C LEU A 46 -8.49 -13.42 1.93
N ASP A 47 -8.35 -14.67 2.35
CA ASP A 47 -7.97 -15.75 1.45
C ASP A 47 -9.17 -16.09 0.54
N ILE A 48 -8.97 -15.99 -0.78
CA ILE A 48 -10.04 -16.09 -1.78
C ILE A 48 -9.96 -17.43 -2.55
N GLY A 49 -8.90 -18.26 -2.39
CA GLY A 49 -8.86 -19.59 -3.00
C GLY A 49 -7.66 -20.46 -2.62
N VAL A 50 -7.91 -21.76 -2.45
CA VAL A 50 -6.89 -22.81 -2.19
C VAL A 50 -6.33 -23.31 -3.53
N SER A 51 -5.06 -23.74 -3.57
CA SER A 51 -4.38 -24.24 -4.78
C SER A 51 -5.05 -25.44 -5.48
N THR A 52 -6.00 -26.10 -4.82
CA THR A 52 -6.87 -27.15 -5.36
C THR A 52 -7.91 -26.64 -6.35
N ASP A 53 -8.12 -25.31 -6.40
CA ASP A 53 -9.23 -24.68 -7.11
C ASP A 53 -8.85 -24.21 -8.53
N VAL A 54 -7.58 -24.35 -8.92
CA VAL A 54 -7.13 -24.10 -10.29
C VAL A 54 -7.35 -25.35 -11.11
N ILE A 55 -8.18 -25.26 -12.15
CA ILE A 55 -8.40 -26.35 -13.11
C ILE A 55 -7.04 -26.70 -13.75
N GLY A 56 -6.44 -27.81 -13.30
CA GLY A 56 -5.06 -28.20 -13.63
C GLY A 56 -4.29 -28.86 -12.48
N TYR A 57 -4.83 -28.89 -11.26
CA TYR A 57 -4.25 -29.68 -10.17
C TYR A 57 -4.50 -31.19 -10.42
N ASP A 58 -3.42 -31.94 -10.63
CA ASP A 58 -3.47 -33.41 -10.80
C ASP A 58 -3.75 -34.06 -9.44
N ALA A 59 -5.03 -34.09 -9.08
CA ALA A 59 -5.49 -34.66 -7.82
C ALA A 59 -5.39 -36.19 -7.89
N ASN A 60 -4.48 -36.76 -7.08
CA ASN A 60 -4.47 -38.19 -6.83
C ASN A 60 -5.85 -38.64 -6.31
N VAL A 61 -6.35 -39.77 -6.81
CA VAL A 61 -7.71 -40.35 -6.62
C VAL A 61 -8.21 -40.41 -5.16
N VAL A 62 -7.32 -40.27 -4.17
CA VAL A 62 -7.65 -40.23 -2.73
C VAL A 62 -8.33 -38.91 -2.32
N ASP A 63 -8.17 -37.82 -3.09
CA ASP A 63 -8.73 -36.49 -2.75
C ASP A 63 -10.22 -36.32 -3.15
N LEU A 64 -10.81 -37.35 -3.76
CA LEU A 64 -12.21 -37.39 -4.18
C LEU A 64 -13.20 -37.76 -3.05
N ILE A 65 -12.73 -37.91 -1.81
CA ILE A 65 -13.59 -38.20 -0.66
C ILE A 65 -14.01 -36.88 0.00
N PRO A 66 -15.27 -36.45 -0.11
CA PRO A 66 -15.71 -35.21 0.49
C PRO A 66 -15.82 -35.40 2.01
N ARG A 67 -14.73 -35.11 2.74
CA ARG A 67 -14.79 -34.91 4.19
C ARG A 67 -15.58 -33.63 4.44
N GLY A 68 -16.88 -33.81 4.69
CA GLY A 68 -17.76 -32.74 5.12
C GLY A 68 -17.16 -32.00 6.32
N ARG A 69 -16.79 -30.74 6.10
CA ARG A 69 -16.73 -29.63 7.05
C ARG A 69 -16.45 -28.34 6.26
N GLU A 70 -17.48 -27.51 6.12
CA GLU A 70 -17.38 -26.05 5.93
C GLU A 70 -16.66 -25.43 4.71
N GLN A 71 -16.18 -26.19 3.73
CA GLN A 71 -15.52 -25.61 2.54
C GLN A 71 -16.47 -25.11 1.43
N LEU A 72 -17.79 -25.20 1.64
CA LEU A 72 -18.81 -24.75 0.68
C LEU A 72 -19.33 -23.32 0.93
N ARG A 73 -18.66 -22.50 1.74
CA ARG A 73 -19.01 -21.07 1.81
C ARG A 73 -18.32 -20.34 0.66
N ASN A 74 -19.04 -20.25 -0.45
CA ASN A 74 -18.98 -19.16 -1.44
C ASN A 74 -17.89 -19.18 -2.55
N HIS A 75 -17.49 -20.36 -3.02
CA HIS A 75 -16.60 -20.50 -4.19
C HIS A 75 -17.18 -19.93 -5.52
N ARG A 76 -18.52 -19.88 -5.68
CA ARG A 76 -19.19 -19.26 -6.85
C ARG A 76 -19.05 -17.75 -6.94
N PHE A 77 -18.55 -17.09 -5.89
CA PHE A 77 -18.46 -15.63 -5.83
C PHE A 77 -17.03 -15.09 -5.93
N MET A 78 -16.01 -15.94 -6.09
CA MET A 78 -14.61 -15.53 -6.23
C MET A 78 -14.40 -14.49 -7.34
N PHE A 79 -15.05 -14.71 -8.49
CA PHE A 79 -15.06 -13.78 -9.63
C PHE A 79 -16.31 -12.89 -9.71
N SER A 80 -17.29 -13.10 -8.83
CA SER A 80 -18.49 -12.27 -8.80
C SER A 80 -18.20 -11.00 -8.00
N LEU A 81 -18.55 -9.84 -8.56
CA LEU A 81 -18.35 -8.56 -7.88
C LEU A 81 -19.19 -8.44 -6.60
N GLY A 82 -20.42 -8.96 -6.57
CA GLY A 82 -21.27 -8.98 -5.37
C GLY A 82 -21.25 -7.67 -4.57
N GLU A 83 -21.01 -7.77 -3.25
CA GLU A 83 -20.90 -6.62 -2.36
C GLU A 83 -19.59 -5.82 -2.54
N ARG A 84 -18.57 -6.36 -3.24
CA ARG A 84 -17.32 -5.64 -3.57
C ARG A 84 -17.59 -4.44 -4.48
N SER A 85 -18.69 -4.44 -5.22
CA SER A 85 -19.14 -3.28 -6.00
C SER A 85 -19.44 -2.05 -5.13
N ASN A 86 -19.78 -2.22 -3.85
CA ASN A 86 -20.02 -1.11 -2.92
C ASN A 86 -18.74 -0.38 -2.53
N ILE A 87 -17.56 -1.00 -2.69
CA ILE A 87 -16.27 -0.38 -2.43
C ILE A 87 -16.07 0.87 -3.33
N LEU A 88 -16.64 0.84 -4.53
CA LEU A 88 -16.63 1.99 -5.46
C LEU A 88 -17.52 3.15 -5.00
N LYS A 89 -18.50 2.89 -4.13
CA LYS A 89 -19.32 3.93 -3.50
C LYS A 89 -18.63 4.54 -2.28
N GLU A 90 -17.60 3.88 -1.78
CA GLU A 90 -16.87 4.19 -0.55
C GLU A 90 -15.42 4.61 -0.85
N ILE A 91 -15.17 5.22 -2.01
CA ILE A 91 -13.82 5.64 -2.44
C ILE A 91 -13.20 6.64 -1.46
N ASP A 92 -14.02 7.48 -0.83
CA ASP A 92 -13.58 8.52 0.10
C ASP A 92 -13.43 8.06 1.55
N GLN A 93 -13.72 6.78 1.83
CA GLN A 93 -13.47 6.24 3.16
C GLN A 93 -11.98 6.32 3.52
N PRO A 94 -11.65 6.54 4.80
CA PRO A 94 -10.26 6.58 5.25
C PRO A 94 -9.57 5.24 5.02
N GLY A 95 -8.24 5.28 4.98
CA GLY A 95 -7.41 4.07 4.97
C GLY A 95 -7.65 3.21 6.22
N LEU A 96 -7.44 1.92 6.07
CA LEU A 96 -7.40 0.95 7.15
C LEU A 96 -6.29 1.31 8.14
N VAL A 97 -6.58 1.08 9.41
CA VAL A 97 -5.60 1.07 10.49
C VAL A 97 -5.28 -0.39 10.81
N PRO A 98 -4.09 -0.91 10.43
CA PRO A 98 -3.82 -2.34 10.52
C PRO A 98 -3.93 -2.89 11.94
N CYS A 99 -3.35 -2.20 12.93
CA CYS A 99 -3.40 -2.61 14.34
C CYS A 99 -4.84 -2.80 14.87
N ILE A 100 -5.77 -1.92 14.48
CA ILE A 100 -7.18 -2.04 14.90
C ILE A 100 -7.86 -3.22 14.21
N SER A 101 -7.55 -3.45 12.94
CA SER A 101 -8.14 -4.56 12.18
C SER A 101 -7.62 -5.91 12.65
N GLU A 102 -6.33 -6.00 12.98
CA GLU A 102 -5.70 -7.18 13.56
C GLU A 102 -6.29 -7.50 14.94
N ALA A 103 -6.46 -6.49 15.81
CA ALA A 103 -7.07 -6.66 17.13
C ALA A 103 -8.51 -7.20 17.05
N ASN A 104 -9.25 -6.84 15.99
CA ASN A 104 -10.61 -7.30 15.76
C ASN A 104 -10.69 -8.55 14.86
N SER A 105 -9.55 -9.15 14.47
CA SER A 105 -9.48 -10.30 13.56
C SER A 105 -10.25 -10.11 12.25
N LEU A 106 -10.29 -8.88 11.73
CA LEU A 106 -10.99 -8.55 10.50
C LEU A 106 -10.14 -8.94 9.28
N LYS A 107 -10.81 -9.46 8.26
CA LYS A 107 -10.22 -9.78 6.96
C LYS A 107 -10.95 -9.01 5.87
N TYR A 108 -10.20 -8.49 4.91
CA TYR A 108 -10.75 -7.64 3.86
C TYR A 108 -10.50 -8.21 2.47
N PRO A 109 -11.44 -7.97 1.52
CA PRO A 109 -11.17 -8.27 0.12
C PRO A 109 -10.07 -7.35 -0.41
N TYR A 110 -9.40 -7.79 -1.47
CA TYR A 110 -8.24 -7.11 -2.05
C TYR A 110 -8.48 -5.62 -2.34
N GLU A 111 -9.67 -5.25 -2.81
CA GLU A 111 -9.95 -3.86 -3.21
C GLU A 111 -9.96 -2.89 -2.03
N VAL A 112 -10.36 -3.32 -0.83
CA VAL A 112 -10.30 -2.47 0.36
C VAL A 112 -8.84 -2.23 0.76
N ILE A 113 -8.01 -3.27 0.68
CA ILE A 113 -6.58 -3.20 0.98
C ILE A 113 -5.89 -2.28 -0.03
N PHE A 114 -6.17 -2.48 -1.32
CA PHE A 114 -5.64 -1.66 -2.39
C PHE A 114 -6.08 -0.20 -2.22
N ARG A 115 -7.36 0.08 -1.95
CA ARG A 115 -7.85 1.44 -1.67
C ARG A 115 -7.09 2.09 -0.52
N SER A 116 -6.87 1.34 0.56
CA SER A 116 -6.15 1.81 1.74
C SER A 116 -4.72 2.22 1.43
N LEU A 117 -4.02 1.39 0.67
CA LEU A 117 -2.67 1.65 0.21
C LEU A 117 -2.63 2.90 -0.69
N GLN A 118 -3.57 3.02 -1.63
CA GLN A 118 -3.66 4.18 -2.50
C GLN A 118 -3.98 5.46 -1.72
N LYS A 119 -4.84 5.40 -0.70
CA LYS A 119 -5.13 6.56 0.18
C LYS A 119 -3.87 7.00 0.93
N LEU A 120 -3.15 6.08 1.56
CA LEU A 120 -1.90 6.41 2.24
C LEU A 120 -0.87 7.03 1.27
N LEU A 121 -0.75 6.49 0.06
CA LEU A 121 0.14 7.04 -0.96
C LEU A 121 -0.25 8.46 -1.36
N MET A 122 -1.53 8.70 -1.62
CA MET A 122 -2.03 10.01 -2.02
C MET A 122 -1.89 11.04 -0.91
N ASP A 123 -2.20 10.68 0.34
CA ASP A 123 -2.06 11.56 1.50
C ASP A 123 -0.58 11.90 1.74
N THR A 124 0.30 10.91 1.64
CA THR A 124 1.76 11.10 1.77
C THR A 124 2.29 11.99 0.64
N ALA A 125 1.93 11.72 -0.61
CA ALA A 125 2.38 12.52 -1.75
C ALA A 125 1.88 13.97 -1.65
N SER A 126 0.64 14.18 -1.19
CA SER A 126 0.06 15.51 -1.01
C SER A 126 0.75 16.28 0.12
N SER A 127 0.99 15.63 1.26
CA SER A 127 1.73 16.21 2.39
C SER A 127 3.16 16.59 1.97
N GLU A 128 3.86 15.68 1.30
CA GLU A 128 5.22 15.93 0.81
C GLU A 128 5.25 17.03 -0.24
N TYR A 129 4.28 17.08 -1.16
CA TYR A 129 4.19 18.16 -2.13
C TYR A 129 4.10 19.53 -1.44
N VAL A 130 3.30 19.67 -0.39
CA VAL A 130 3.19 20.93 0.38
C VAL A 130 4.51 21.24 1.09
N ASN A 131 5.20 20.24 1.65
CA ASN A 131 6.50 20.41 2.29
C ASN A 131 7.60 20.81 1.29
N ILE A 132 7.64 20.19 0.12
CA ILE A 132 8.61 20.39 -0.96
C ILE A 132 8.33 21.66 -1.76
N HIS A 133 7.09 22.17 -1.78
CA HIS A 133 6.80 23.47 -2.38
C HIS A 133 7.66 24.59 -1.78
N LEU A 134 8.15 24.41 -0.55
CA LEU A 134 9.13 25.29 0.08
C LEU A 134 10.56 25.19 -0.52
N PHE A 135 10.87 24.16 -1.32
CA PHE A 135 12.21 23.73 -1.74
C PHE A 135 12.51 23.75 -3.27
N ASN A 136 11.70 24.40 -4.11
CA ASN A 136 11.78 24.40 -5.59
C ASN A 136 11.44 23.04 -6.28
N LEU A 137 10.76 23.14 -7.44
CA LEU A 137 10.08 22.05 -8.17
C LEU A 137 10.98 20.92 -8.72
N SER A 138 12.30 21.09 -8.82
CA SER A 138 13.19 20.07 -9.40
C SER A 138 13.34 18.82 -8.51
N THR A 139 13.02 18.92 -7.22
CA THR A 139 13.17 17.83 -6.24
C THR A 139 12.02 16.80 -6.30
N ILE A 140 10.88 17.17 -6.88
CA ILE A 140 9.65 16.33 -6.90
C ILE A 140 9.84 15.06 -7.72
N MET A 141 10.65 15.08 -8.79
CA MET A 141 10.92 13.89 -9.59
C MET A 141 11.80 12.85 -8.86
N VAL A 142 12.60 13.28 -7.88
CA VAL A 142 13.57 12.39 -7.20
C VAL A 142 12.90 11.50 -6.14
N LEU A 143 11.79 11.95 -5.55
CA LEU A 143 11.10 11.20 -4.49
C LEU A 143 10.15 10.12 -5.04
N MET A 144 9.60 10.29 -6.25
CA MET A 144 8.68 9.28 -6.83
C MET A 144 9.40 8.10 -7.50
N VAL A 145 10.68 8.26 -7.88
CA VAL A 145 11.46 7.19 -8.54
C VAL A 145 11.72 5.99 -7.61
N PRO A 146 12.23 6.15 -6.38
CA PRO A 146 12.49 5.01 -5.50
C PRO A 146 11.21 4.37 -4.94
N VAL A 147 10.15 5.16 -4.72
CA VAL A 147 8.84 4.61 -4.32
C VAL A 147 8.31 3.69 -5.42
N LYS A 148 8.35 4.12 -6.68
CA LYS A 148 7.94 3.26 -7.81
C LYS A 148 8.76 1.96 -7.89
N GLN A 149 10.06 2.03 -7.63
CA GLN A 149 10.93 0.85 -7.68
C GLN A 149 10.61 -0.14 -6.55
N ASN A 150 10.47 0.34 -5.31
CA ASN A 150 10.07 -0.49 -4.18
C ASN A 150 8.69 -1.13 -4.38
N PHE A 151 7.74 -0.42 -5.01
CA PHE A 151 6.44 -1.00 -5.36
C PHE A 151 6.52 -2.05 -6.48
N GLN A 152 7.45 -1.93 -7.42
CA GLN A 152 7.66 -2.95 -8.45
C GLN A 152 8.29 -4.22 -7.87
N ASP A 153 9.24 -4.06 -6.95
CA ASP A 153 9.94 -5.20 -6.32
C ASP A 153 9.03 -5.95 -5.32
N LEU A 154 8.01 -5.29 -4.75
CA LEU A 154 7.00 -5.91 -3.88
C LEU A 154 5.84 -6.60 -4.62
N LEU A 155 5.72 -6.40 -5.94
CA LEU A 155 4.65 -6.98 -6.76
C LEU A 155 5.14 -8.13 -7.67
N GLN A 156 6.42 -8.49 -7.61
CA GLN A 156 7.00 -9.69 -8.26
C GLN A 156 7.07 -10.86 -7.28
#